data_AF-A0A7J2YFM7-F1
#
_entry.id   AF-A0A7J2YFM7-F1
#
_cell.length_a   1.000
_cell.length_b   1.000
_cell.length_c   1.000
_cell.angle_alpha   90.00
_cell.angle_beta   90.00
_cell.angle_gamma   90.00
#
_symmetry.space_group_name_H-M   'P 1'
#
loop_
_entity.id
_entity.type
_entity.pdbx_description
1 polymer ?
#
loop_
_entity_poly.entity_id
_entity_poly.type
_entity_poly.pdbx_seq_one_letter_code
_entity_poly.pdbx_strand_id
1 'polypeptide(L)'
;MEIKFTDLFLKECRDKLRITESQVIEAVTCPDECQNVSLDDLELKFFLKKEHQQWGEDYLLVCSQYKNNCLFIDSAFYIPSEFIRELKTPEPVILLQQLALKFGLPIRIGLQLNKFIFRESIHIESLDNKPELVEILNPENHSFIQFMFIKIEQQGSMKIANCALAFCIDMDEYLSWLQAEKDVSDMIIEIAP
;
A
#
# COMPACT_ATOMS: atom_id res chain seq x y z
N MET A 1 5.15 -20.26 -11.70
CA MET A 1 5.47 -19.15 -10.79
C MET A 1 5.06 -19.58 -9.40
N GLU A 2 5.97 -19.56 -8.43
CA GLU A 2 5.67 -19.90 -7.03
C GLU A 2 5.20 -18.63 -6.30
N ILE A 3 4.11 -18.70 -5.53
CA ILE A 3 3.59 -17.60 -4.70
C ILE A 3 4.01 -17.84 -3.25
N LYS A 4 4.58 -16.82 -2.60
CA LYS A 4 5.04 -16.88 -1.21
C LYS A 4 4.44 -15.73 -0.41
N PHE A 5 3.81 -16.04 0.72
CA PHE A 5 3.29 -15.03 1.63
C PHE A 5 4.37 -14.65 2.64
N THR A 6 4.63 -13.35 2.79
CA THR A 6 5.60 -12.85 3.75
C THR A 6 5.02 -12.79 5.16
N ASP A 7 5.88 -12.74 6.19
CA ASP A 7 5.44 -12.55 7.58
C ASP A 7 4.63 -11.25 7.75
N LEU A 8 4.94 -10.22 6.96
CA LEU A 8 4.19 -8.96 6.95
C LEU A 8 2.74 -9.22 6.50
N PHE A 9 2.56 -9.91 5.38
CA PHE A 9 1.23 -10.28 4.90
C PHE A 9 0.47 -11.11 5.93
N LEU A 10 1.10 -12.15 6.49
CA LEU A 10 0.43 -13.06 7.43
C LEU A 10 -0.07 -12.31 8.68
N LYS A 11 0.76 -11.45 9.26
CA LYS A 11 0.40 -10.73 10.50
C LYS A 11 -0.56 -9.57 10.25
N GLU A 12 -0.33 -8.80 9.19
CA GLU A 12 -1.04 -7.53 9.02
C GLU A 12 -2.26 -7.68 8.12
N CYS A 13 -2.14 -8.43 7.02
CA CYS A 13 -3.23 -8.55 6.06
C CYS A 13 -4.15 -9.73 6.40
N ARG A 14 -3.58 -10.91 6.66
CA ARG A 14 -4.40 -12.09 7.00
C ARG A 14 -5.00 -11.95 8.40
N ASP A 15 -4.20 -11.67 9.42
CA ASP A 15 -4.69 -11.72 10.79
C ASP A 15 -5.52 -10.47 11.17
N LYS A 16 -5.14 -9.26 10.71
CA LYS A 16 -5.89 -8.02 11.02
C LYS A 16 -6.94 -7.66 9.98
N LEU A 17 -6.59 -7.63 8.68
CA LEU A 17 -7.54 -7.30 7.61
C LEU A 17 -8.46 -8.46 7.20
N ARG A 18 -8.20 -9.68 7.69
CA ARG A 18 -8.93 -10.91 7.33
C ARG A 18 -8.92 -11.20 5.83
N ILE A 19 -7.86 -10.80 5.14
CA ILE A 19 -7.63 -11.11 3.73
C ILE A 19 -7.05 -12.52 3.64
N THR A 20 -7.77 -13.44 2.99
CA THR A 20 -7.34 -14.84 2.92
C THR A 20 -6.29 -15.06 1.82
N GLU A 21 -5.45 -16.07 2.01
CA GLU A 21 -4.47 -16.49 0.99
C GLU A 21 -5.17 -16.89 -0.33
N SER A 22 -6.36 -17.49 -0.25
CA SER A 22 -7.16 -17.87 -1.43
C SER A 22 -7.59 -16.66 -2.25
N GLN A 23 -8.08 -15.59 -1.60
CA GLN A 23 -8.45 -14.34 -2.29
C GLN A 23 -7.25 -13.71 -2.98
N VAL A 24 -6.08 -13.70 -2.31
CA VAL A 24 -4.86 -13.18 -2.91
C VAL A 24 -4.41 -14.03 -4.10
N ILE A 25 -4.44 -15.36 -3.97
CA ILE A 25 -4.10 -16.26 -5.08
C ILE A 25 -5.03 -16.01 -6.26
N GLU A 26 -6.33 -15.84 -6.03
CA GLU A 26 -7.28 -15.50 -7.09
C GLU A 26 -6.95 -14.14 -7.72
N ALA A 27 -6.71 -13.10 -6.92
CA ALA A 27 -6.33 -11.78 -7.41
C ALA A 27 -5.04 -11.78 -8.23
N VAL A 28 -4.06 -12.61 -7.86
CA VAL A 28 -2.78 -12.74 -8.58
C VAL A 28 -2.93 -13.56 -9.87
N THR A 29 -3.75 -14.61 -9.87
CA THR A 29 -3.88 -15.54 -10.99
C THR A 29 -4.91 -15.08 -12.04
N CYS A 30 -5.92 -14.33 -11.61
CA CYS A 30 -6.98 -13.80 -12.47
C CYS A 30 -7.29 -12.33 -12.11
N PRO A 31 -6.30 -11.42 -12.21
CA PRO A 31 -6.51 -10.00 -11.92
C PRO A 31 -7.45 -9.38 -12.95
N ASP A 32 -8.23 -8.39 -12.51
CA ASP A 32 -8.95 -7.51 -13.42
C ASP A 32 -8.00 -6.45 -13.99
N GLU A 33 -7.06 -5.95 -13.19
CA GLU A 33 -5.96 -5.08 -13.64
C GLU A 33 -4.64 -5.49 -13.00
N CYS A 34 -3.54 -5.31 -13.74
CA CYS A 34 -2.20 -5.61 -13.25
C CYS A 34 -1.21 -4.55 -13.70
N GLN A 35 -0.34 -4.12 -12.79
CA GLN A 35 0.69 -3.13 -13.06
C GLN A 35 2.05 -3.62 -12.57
N ASN A 36 3.04 -3.56 -13.45
CA ASN A 36 4.42 -3.91 -13.15
C ASN A 36 5.28 -2.65 -13.06
N VAL A 37 6.11 -2.58 -12.04
CA VAL A 37 7.03 -1.47 -11.80
C VAL A 37 8.41 -2.04 -11.56
N SER A 38 9.32 -1.82 -12.51
CA SER A 38 10.73 -2.17 -12.36
C SER A 38 11.56 -0.93 -12.05
N LEU A 39 12.52 -1.05 -11.13
CA LEU A 39 13.58 -0.07 -10.85
C LEU A 39 14.86 -0.82 -10.44
N ASP A 40 15.95 -0.64 -11.18
CA ASP A 40 17.18 -1.45 -11.04
C ASP A 40 16.85 -2.97 -11.03
N ASP A 41 17.26 -3.68 -9.98
CA ASP A 41 17.02 -5.10 -9.76
C ASP A 41 15.72 -5.41 -8.99
N LEU A 42 14.90 -4.39 -8.71
CA LEU A 42 13.61 -4.51 -8.03
C LEU A 42 12.47 -4.59 -9.06
N GLU A 43 11.65 -5.62 -8.95
CA GLU A 43 10.42 -5.78 -9.71
C GLU A 43 9.22 -5.85 -8.76
N LEU A 44 8.41 -4.80 -8.74
CA LEU A 44 7.16 -4.74 -8.00
C LEU A 44 6.00 -5.09 -8.94
N LYS A 45 5.03 -5.85 -8.43
CA LYS A 45 3.78 -6.16 -9.13
C LYS A 45 2.58 -5.83 -8.26
N PHE A 46 1.63 -5.14 -8.87
CA PHE A 46 0.37 -4.76 -8.25
C PHE A 46 -0.75 -5.44 -9.00
N PHE A 47 -1.60 -6.14 -8.28
CA PHE A 47 -2.76 -6.82 -8.84
C PHE A 47 -4.01 -6.22 -8.23
N LEU A 48 -5.01 -5.98 -9.07
CA LEU A 48 -6.29 -5.48 -8.65
C LEU A 48 -7.35 -6.49 -9.06
N LYS A 49 -8.16 -6.91 -8.09
CA LYS A 49 -9.28 -7.80 -8.30
C LYS A 49 -10.55 -7.15 -7.81
N LYS A 50 -11.59 -7.17 -8.62
CA LYS A 50 -12.95 -6.82 -8.22
C LYS A 50 -13.54 -7.99 -7.43
N GLU A 51 -13.89 -7.74 -6.19
CA GLU A 51 -14.68 -8.64 -5.37
C GLU A 51 -16.13 -8.18 -5.37
N HIS A 52 -17.03 -9.08 -5.77
CA HIS A 52 -18.47 -8.80 -5.68
C HIS A 52 -18.93 -9.15 -4.27
N GLN A 53 -19.17 -8.13 -3.46
CA GLN A 53 -19.83 -8.28 -2.17
C GLN A 53 -21.35 -8.15 -2.36
N GLN A 54 -22.13 -8.54 -1.34
CA GLN A 54 -23.60 -8.44 -1.40
C GLN A 54 -24.12 -7.02 -1.66
N TRP A 55 -23.30 -5.98 -1.41
CA TRP A 55 -23.75 -4.59 -1.35
C TRP A 55 -22.98 -3.64 -2.28
N GLY A 56 -22.01 -4.14 -3.07
CA GLY A 56 -21.20 -3.32 -3.96
C GLY A 56 -20.04 -4.06 -4.61
N GLU A 57 -19.39 -3.41 -5.57
CA GLU A 57 -18.07 -3.84 -6.06
C GLU A 57 -17.02 -3.32 -5.08
N ASP A 58 -16.28 -4.21 -4.42
CA ASP A 58 -15.08 -3.84 -3.68
C ASP A 58 -13.86 -4.27 -4.47
N TYR A 59 -12.70 -3.71 -4.15
CA TYR A 59 -11.45 -4.04 -4.81
C TYR A 59 -10.47 -4.61 -3.81
N LEU A 60 -9.82 -5.71 -4.18
CA LEU A 60 -8.65 -6.22 -3.49
C LEU A 60 -7.41 -5.78 -4.27
N LEU A 61 -6.65 -4.86 -3.69
CA LEU A 61 -5.35 -4.43 -4.20
C LEU A 61 -4.25 -5.25 -3.52
N VAL A 62 -3.48 -6.01 -4.29
CA VAL A 62 -2.35 -6.82 -3.82
C VAL A 62 -1.04 -6.18 -4.27
N CYS A 63 -0.14 -5.94 -3.33
CA CYS A 63 1.22 -5.48 -3.57
C CYS A 63 2.21 -6.63 -3.37
N SER A 64 3.14 -6.78 -4.32
CA SER A 64 4.09 -7.89 -4.30
C SER A 64 5.43 -7.52 -4.91
N GLN A 65 6.44 -8.32 -4.57
CA GLN A 65 7.75 -8.31 -5.18
C GLN A 65 7.99 -9.58 -5.99
N TYR A 66 8.52 -9.44 -7.19
CA TYR A 66 8.99 -10.56 -7.99
C TYR A 66 10.51 -10.72 -7.85
N LYS A 67 10.95 -11.85 -7.31
CA LYS A 67 12.37 -12.14 -7.08
C LYS A 67 12.65 -13.63 -7.17
N ASN A 68 13.74 -14.02 -7.82
CA ASN A 68 14.18 -15.43 -7.94
C ASN A 68 13.05 -16.35 -8.45
N ASN A 69 12.30 -15.91 -9.47
CA ASN A 69 11.17 -16.65 -10.06
C ASN A 69 10.01 -16.95 -9.07
N CYS A 70 9.97 -16.25 -7.94
CA CYS A 70 8.94 -16.30 -6.92
C CYS A 70 8.24 -14.94 -6.82
N LEU A 71 6.93 -14.96 -6.58
CA LEU A 71 6.15 -13.78 -6.26
C LEU A 71 5.93 -13.72 -4.75
N PHE A 72 6.55 -12.76 -4.08
CA PHE A 72 6.40 -12.51 -2.66
C PHE A 72 5.25 -11.53 -2.42
N ILE A 73 4.20 -11.99 -1.75
CA ILE A 73 3.06 -11.17 -1.37
C ILE A 73 3.42 -10.44 -0.08
N ASP A 74 3.48 -9.12 -0.16
CA ASP A 74 3.90 -8.27 0.95
C ASP A 74 2.71 -7.67 1.68
N SER A 75 1.74 -7.14 0.93
CA SER A 75 0.56 -6.52 1.50
C SER A 75 -0.65 -6.66 0.57
N ALA A 76 -1.85 -6.56 1.14
CA ALA A 76 -3.07 -6.43 0.39
C ALA A 76 -4.05 -5.51 1.13
N PHE A 77 -4.89 -4.79 0.39
CA PHE A 77 -5.83 -3.81 0.92
C PHE A 77 -7.20 -3.96 0.26
N TYR A 78 -8.25 -3.91 1.07
CA TYR A 78 -9.61 -3.71 0.58
C TYR A 78 -9.84 -2.24 0.26
N ILE A 79 -10.39 -1.98 -0.91
CA ILE A 79 -10.70 -0.64 -1.39
C ILE A 79 -12.17 -0.65 -1.81
N PRO A 80 -13.07 -0.19 -0.93
CA PRO A 80 -14.47 -0.02 -1.25
C PRO A 80 -14.71 0.82 -2.51
N SER A 81 -15.71 0.48 -3.32
CA SER A 81 -15.97 1.22 -4.58
C SER A 81 -16.25 2.70 -4.37
N GLU A 82 -16.85 3.12 -3.25
CA GLU A 82 -17.06 4.54 -2.94
C GLU A 82 -15.76 5.35 -2.93
N PHE A 83 -14.64 4.72 -2.60
CA PHE A 83 -13.33 5.34 -2.61
C PHE A 83 -12.87 5.73 -4.02
N ILE A 84 -13.40 5.07 -5.04
CA ILE A 84 -12.92 5.17 -6.42
C ILE A 84 -14.00 5.63 -7.41
N ARG A 85 -15.17 6.08 -6.92
CA ARG A 85 -16.33 6.47 -7.76
C ARG A 85 -16.00 7.48 -8.86
N GLU A 86 -14.94 8.26 -8.70
CA GLU A 86 -14.49 9.25 -9.67
C GLU A 86 -13.47 8.71 -10.69
N LEU A 87 -12.91 7.53 -10.46
CA LEU A 87 -11.91 6.89 -11.33
C LEU A 87 -12.60 5.93 -12.32
N LYS A 88 -12.59 6.28 -13.61
CA LYS A 88 -13.19 5.45 -14.68
C LYS A 88 -12.52 4.08 -14.84
N THR A 89 -11.21 4.00 -14.60
CA THR A 89 -10.43 2.76 -14.62
C THR A 89 -9.25 2.94 -13.67
N PRO A 90 -9.28 2.34 -12.48
CA PRO A 90 -8.26 2.61 -11.50
C PRO A 90 -6.99 1.79 -11.77
N GLU A 91 -5.91 2.47 -12.17
CA GLU A 91 -4.59 1.86 -12.17
C GLU A 91 -4.18 1.48 -10.73
N PRO A 92 -3.63 0.27 -10.49
CA PRO A 92 -3.31 -0.19 -9.13
C PRO A 92 -2.44 0.76 -8.30
N VAL A 93 -1.41 1.36 -8.89
CA VAL A 93 -0.54 2.32 -8.19
C VAL A 93 -1.26 3.62 -7.85
N ILE A 94 -2.19 4.08 -8.71
CA ILE A 94 -3.00 5.27 -8.43
C ILE A 94 -3.93 5.01 -7.25
N LEU A 95 -4.52 3.81 -7.15
CA LEU A 95 -5.30 3.42 -5.97
C LEU A 95 -4.47 3.41 -4.70
N LEU A 96 -3.26 2.85 -4.78
CA LEU A 96 -2.34 2.84 -3.66
C LEU A 96 -1.97 4.26 -3.21
N GLN A 97 -1.74 5.15 -4.17
CA GLN A 97 -1.49 6.56 -3.90
C GLN A 97 -2.68 7.21 -3.19
N GLN A 98 -3.90 7.01 -3.69
CA GLN A 98 -5.09 7.56 -3.04
C GLN A 98 -5.23 7.03 -1.62
N LEU A 99 -5.06 5.71 -1.42
CA LEU A 99 -5.13 5.07 -0.12
C LEU A 99 -4.12 5.70 0.85
N ALA A 100 -2.88 5.88 0.41
CA ALA A 100 -1.83 6.53 1.18
C ALA A 100 -2.08 8.03 1.40
N LEU A 101 -2.72 8.75 0.47
CA LEU A 101 -3.09 10.14 0.71
C LEU A 101 -4.14 10.26 1.82
N LYS A 102 -5.14 9.38 1.82
CA LYS A 102 -6.21 9.35 2.83
C LYS A 102 -5.72 8.87 4.18
N PHE A 103 -5.12 7.68 4.24
CA PHE A 103 -4.78 6.99 5.49
C PHE A 103 -3.27 6.93 5.77
N GLY A 104 -2.43 7.55 4.95
CA GLY A 104 -0.99 7.43 5.11
C GLY A 104 -0.44 8.30 6.22
N LEU A 105 0.49 7.73 6.98
CA LEU A 105 1.36 8.47 7.90
C LEU A 105 2.45 9.22 7.08
N PRO A 106 2.79 10.47 7.45
CA PRO A 106 3.85 11.20 6.75
C PRO A 106 5.21 10.50 6.87
N ILE A 107 5.90 10.33 5.75
CA ILE A 107 7.26 9.82 5.64
C ILE A 107 8.17 11.01 5.31
N ARG A 108 9.20 11.19 6.13
CA ARG A 108 10.26 12.17 5.90
C ARG A 108 11.48 11.48 5.30
N ILE A 109 11.98 12.01 4.19
CA ILE A 109 13.27 11.61 3.58
C ILE A 109 14.09 12.88 3.37
N GLY A 110 15.17 13.04 4.15
CA GLY A 110 15.90 14.30 4.23
C GLY A 110 14.98 15.45 4.66
N LEU A 111 14.79 16.43 3.77
CA LEU A 111 13.89 17.58 3.99
C LEU A 111 12.49 17.40 3.40
N GLN A 112 12.26 16.35 2.60
CA GLN A 112 10.97 16.11 1.97
C GLN A 112 10.05 15.36 2.92
N LEU A 113 8.76 15.71 2.88
CA LEU A 113 7.72 15.10 3.69
C LEU A 113 6.53 14.74 2.79
N ASN A 114 6.26 13.45 2.63
CA ASN A 114 5.23 12.92 1.74
C ASN A 114 4.52 11.72 2.39
N LYS A 115 3.26 11.47 2.04
CA LYS A 115 2.55 10.24 2.45
C LYS A 115 2.76 9.07 1.48
N PHE A 116 3.10 9.40 0.23
CA PHE A 116 3.33 8.46 -0.85
C PHE A 116 4.46 8.98 -1.73
N ILE A 117 5.44 8.13 -2.02
CA ILE A 117 6.60 8.46 -2.85
C ILE A 117 6.73 7.35 -3.89
N PHE A 118 6.82 7.70 -5.17
CA PHE A 118 6.88 6.71 -6.25
C PHE A 118 7.80 7.16 -7.37
N ARG A 119 8.87 6.38 -7.61
CA ARG A 119 9.90 6.65 -8.62
C ARG A 119 10.51 8.06 -8.49
N GLU A 120 10.96 8.39 -7.29
CA GLU A 120 11.57 9.68 -7.00
C GLU A 120 13.03 9.51 -6.54
N SER A 121 13.88 10.47 -6.91
CA SER A 121 15.24 10.61 -6.37
C SER A 121 15.30 11.85 -5.48
N ILE A 122 15.55 11.64 -4.20
CA ILE A 122 15.51 12.68 -3.17
C ILE A 122 16.92 13.01 -2.72
N HIS A 123 17.30 14.26 -2.91
CA HIS A 123 18.56 14.81 -2.43
C HIS A 123 18.52 14.96 -0.90
N ILE A 124 19.45 14.30 -0.21
CA ILE A 124 19.60 14.40 1.24
C ILE A 124 20.72 15.37 1.53
N GLU A 125 20.34 16.60 1.86
CA GLU A 125 21.28 17.59 2.39
C GLU A 125 21.82 17.09 3.74
N SER A 126 23.11 17.32 4.00
CA SER A 126 23.75 16.94 5.26
C SER A 126 23.12 17.76 6.40
N LEU A 127 22.14 17.17 7.07
CA LEU A 127 21.62 17.70 8.33
C LEU A 127 22.65 17.36 9.40
N ASP A 128 23.52 18.33 9.71
CA ASP A 128 24.41 18.26 10.86
C ASP A 128 23.58 17.85 12.10
N ASN A 129 23.80 16.63 12.58
CA ASN A 129 23.21 16.03 13.78
C ASN A 129 21.81 15.38 13.72
N LYS A 130 21.24 15.03 12.55
CA LYS A 130 20.06 14.12 12.54
C LYS A 130 20.43 12.67 12.13
N PRO A 131 20.17 11.67 12.98
CA PRO A 131 20.56 10.28 12.72
C PRO A 131 19.66 9.55 11.71
N GLU A 132 18.43 9.98 11.49
CA GLU A 132 17.46 9.24 10.67
C GLU A 132 17.28 9.87 9.28
N LEU A 133 17.74 9.14 8.25
CA LEU A 133 17.61 9.54 6.84
C LEU A 133 16.18 9.34 6.31
N VAL A 134 15.44 8.41 6.92
CA VAL A 134 14.04 8.09 6.65
C VAL A 134 13.33 7.98 8.00
N GLU A 135 12.25 8.71 8.19
CA GLU A 135 11.48 8.78 9.43
C GLU A 135 9.98 8.72 9.13
N ILE A 136 9.21 7.97 9.92
CA ILE A 136 7.75 7.99 9.87
C ILE A 136 7.24 8.84 11.02
N LEU A 137 6.42 9.84 10.72
CA LEU A 137 5.82 10.70 11.74
C LEU A 137 4.51 10.07 12.24
N ASN A 138 4.59 9.41 13.40
CA ASN A 138 3.46 8.77 14.06
C ASN A 138 3.28 9.28 15.51
N PRO A 139 2.83 10.54 15.70
CA PRO A 139 2.74 11.14 17.03
C PRO A 139 1.70 10.44 17.93
N GLU A 140 0.64 9.90 17.35
CA GLU A 140 -0.44 9.21 18.07
C GLU A 140 -0.10 7.75 18.40
N ASN A 141 1.05 7.24 17.93
CA ASN A 141 1.51 5.88 18.14
C ASN A 141 0.48 4.83 17.65
N HIS A 142 -0.19 5.12 16.54
CA HIS A 142 -1.11 4.19 15.88
C HIS A 142 -0.38 2.99 15.29
N SER A 143 -1.08 1.88 15.10
CA SER A 143 -0.52 0.75 14.35
C SER A 143 -0.44 1.08 12.86
N PHE A 144 0.58 0.59 12.16
CA PHE A 144 0.77 0.89 10.73
C PHE A 144 1.40 -0.25 9.94
N ILE A 145 1.13 -0.28 8.64
CA ILE A 145 1.83 -1.12 7.65
C ILE A 145 2.70 -0.20 6.81
N GLN A 146 3.99 -0.51 6.69
CA GLN A 146 4.90 0.22 5.82
C GLN A 146 5.40 -0.65 4.66
N PHE A 147 5.61 -0.01 3.52
CA PHE A 147 6.20 -0.63 2.34
C PHE A 147 7.19 0.36 1.73
N MET A 148 8.49 0.12 1.92
CA MET A 148 9.55 1.06 1.59
C MET A 148 10.69 0.40 0.82
N PHE A 149 10.88 0.81 -0.43
CA PHE A 149 11.98 0.43 -1.31
C PHE A 149 12.81 1.66 -1.60
N ILE A 150 13.74 1.93 -0.70
CA ILE A 150 14.59 3.11 -0.72
C ILE A 150 16.04 2.63 -0.76
N LYS A 151 16.77 3.04 -1.78
CA LYS A 151 18.21 2.80 -1.93
C LYS A 151 18.94 4.11 -1.70
N ILE A 152 19.80 4.17 -0.70
CA ILE A 152 20.59 5.36 -0.40
C ILE A 152 21.97 5.20 -1.02
N GLU A 153 22.35 6.13 -1.89
CA GLU A 153 23.63 6.16 -2.58
C GLU A 153 24.42 7.42 -2.21
N GLN A 154 25.74 7.28 -2.13
CA GLN A 154 26.66 8.39 -1.92
C GLN A 154 27.25 8.80 -3.28
N GLN A 155 27.05 10.06 -3.67
CA GLN A 155 27.64 10.67 -4.86
C GLN A 155 28.55 11.83 -4.43
N GLY A 156 29.85 11.56 -4.28
CA GLY A 156 30.79 12.53 -3.74
C GLY A 156 30.47 12.88 -2.28
N SER A 157 30.23 14.16 -1.98
CA SER A 157 29.79 14.63 -0.66
C SER A 157 28.26 14.54 -0.47
N MET A 158 27.50 14.22 -1.51
CA MET A 158 26.04 14.22 -1.48
C MET A 158 25.47 12.82 -1.25
N LYS A 159 24.36 12.74 -0.51
CA LYS A 159 23.54 11.52 -0.39
C LYS A 159 22.27 11.68 -1.23
N ILE A 160 21.90 10.64 -1.96
CA ILE A 160 20.66 10.58 -2.73
C ILE A 160 19.88 9.34 -2.30
N ALA A 161 18.61 9.50 -1.95
CA ALA A 161 17.66 8.41 -1.78
C ALA A 161 16.92 8.16 -3.08
N ASN A 162 17.18 7.03 -3.73
CA ASN A 162 16.40 6.55 -4.85
C ASN A 162 15.23 5.70 -4.32
N CYS A 163 14.03 6.23 -4.45
CA CYS A 163 12.79 5.65 -3.94
C CYS A 163 12.02 5.00 -5.10
N ALA A 164 11.94 3.67 -5.11
CA ALA A 164 11.05 2.98 -6.04
C ALA A 164 9.59 3.16 -5.61
N LEU A 165 9.33 2.95 -4.32
CA LEU A 165 8.04 3.11 -3.68
C LEU A 165 8.25 3.30 -2.18
N ALA A 166 7.58 4.27 -1.57
CA ALA A 166 7.49 4.37 -0.12
C ALA A 166 6.10 4.86 0.28
N PHE A 167 5.44 4.10 1.13
CA PHE A 167 4.21 4.50 1.81
C PHE A 167 4.09 3.81 3.17
N CYS A 168 3.27 4.39 4.04
CA CYS A 168 2.99 3.88 5.37
C CYS A 168 1.52 4.13 5.66
N ILE A 169 0.71 3.08 5.80
CA ILE A 169 -0.73 3.18 6.05
C ILE A 169 -0.98 3.10 7.56
N ASP A 170 -1.63 4.13 8.10
CA ASP A 170 -2.22 4.11 9.43
C ASP A 170 -3.36 3.07 9.45
N MET A 171 -3.11 1.97 10.15
CA MET A 171 -4.04 0.85 10.19
C MET A 171 -5.21 1.12 11.13
N ASP A 172 -5.04 1.98 12.12
CA ASP A 172 -6.10 2.28 13.07
C ASP A 172 -7.18 3.14 12.38
N GLU A 173 -6.76 4.18 11.64
CA GLU A 173 -7.67 4.99 10.82
C GLU A 173 -8.29 4.19 9.68
N TYR A 174 -7.48 3.41 8.96
CA TYR A 174 -7.96 2.61 7.83
C TYR A 174 -8.98 1.54 8.25
N LEU A 175 -8.71 0.82 9.34
CA LEU A 175 -9.64 -0.19 9.87
C LEU A 175 -10.92 0.45 10.41
N SER A 176 -10.81 1.57 11.11
CA SER A 176 -11.98 2.31 11.60
C SER A 176 -12.89 2.74 10.45
N TRP A 177 -12.29 3.25 9.36
CA TRP A 177 -13.03 3.60 8.16
C TRP A 177 -13.70 2.39 7.50
N LEU A 178 -12.98 1.28 7.32
CA LEU A 178 -13.56 0.05 6.75
C LEU A 178 -14.72 -0.51 7.58
N GLN A 179 -14.71 -0.33 8.89
CA GLN A 179 -15.82 -0.73 9.77
C GLN A 179 -17.01 0.22 9.63
N ALA A 180 -16.77 1.53 9.61
CA ALA A 180 -17.83 2.52 9.46
C ALA A 180 -18.61 2.37 8.14
N GLU A 181 -17.92 2.08 7.02
CA GLU A 181 -18.60 1.84 5.73
C GLU A 181 -19.48 0.59 5.76
N LYS A 182 -19.03 -0.47 6.46
CA LYS A 182 -19.84 -1.68 6.66
C LYS A 182 -21.10 -1.39 7.48
N ASP A 183 -20.94 -0.67 8.59
CA ASP A 183 -22.06 -0.31 9.47
C ASP A 183 -23.11 0.57 8.76
N VAL A 184 -22.68 1.52 7.92
CA VAL A 184 -23.59 2.36 7.12
C VAL A 184 -24.34 1.53 6.08
N SER A 185 -23.65 0.61 5.41
CA SER A 185 -24.29 -0.32 4.47
C SER A 185 -25.36 -1.17 5.18
N ASP A 186 -25.08 -1.66 6.39
CA ASP A 186 -26.00 -2.48 7.18
C ASP A 186 -27.22 -1.66 7.68
N MET A 187 -27.03 -0.40 8.11
CA MET A 187 -28.12 0.46 8.59
C MET A 187 -29.12 0.90 7.51
N ILE A 188 -28.67 1.11 6.26
CA ILE A 188 -29.57 1.50 5.15
C ILE A 188 -30.59 0.38 4.87
N ILE A 189 -30.23 -0.88 5.13
CA ILE A 189 -31.08 -2.06 4.87
C ILE A 189 -32.23 -2.15 5.88
N GLU A 190 -32.02 -1.81 7.15
CA GLU A 190 -33.07 -1.87 8.18
C GLU A 190 -34.18 -0.80 7.98
N ILE A 191 -33.91 0.23 7.17
CA ILE A 191 -34.83 1.37 6.95
C ILE A 191 -35.62 1.22 5.63
N ALA A 192 -35.32 0.22 4.80
CA ALA A 192 -36.09 -0.04 3.59
C ALA A 192 -37.41 -0.80 3.91
N PRO A 193 -38.59 -0.24 3.57
CA PRO A 193 -39.90 -0.82 3.92
C PRO A 193 -40.30 -2.06 3.11
#